data_AF-A0A7C5GRG2-F1
#
_entry.id   AF-A0A7C5GRG2-F1
#
_cell.length_a   1.000
_cell.length_b   1.000
_cell.length_c   1.000
_cell.angle_alpha   90.00
_cell.angle_beta   90.00
_cell.angle_gamma   90.00
#
_symmetry.space_group_name_H-M   'P 1'
#
loop_
_entity.id
_entity.type
_entity.pdbx_description
1 polymer ?
#
loop_
_entity_poly.entity_id
_entity_poly.type
_entity_poly.pdbx_seq_one_letter_code
_entity_poly.pdbx_strand_id
1 'polypeptide(L)'
;MIFLYRRIFFIVLSLFVIQGCLSQPKFTKEEINITKPMVNNTYFSDAFEKLNRLLFISKQSVYKFQVKNIENKSSNKGVPEDIRNFILTPLILHMHNMKIIAHTPIYNIREAQVAGVKYFPKMAKMLPEIVIDGAITQFDKDIISTDSNFDTDADFGKGEGQTNIRINHDSGDGITTIALDLNAFTYEDRAYISGVATHNKIEIHRIRKSNRAGFFVNGSGIGYSKYTTLQQSQDEALRILSEYSLLQLIGRLYNIPYWKSTTPNLEVDELIMQRKENLFNNAKMIDKIKLIEDMIPQYGYSAKKDGNITKEELKALSTIQKEYNFKTKMTLTSDFYKELYISAPIFPKAIKENRKKISKARAKKTI
;
A
#
# COMPACT_ATOMS: atom_id res chain seq x y z
N MET A 1 27.75 65.71 9.33
CA MET A 1 26.78 65.04 8.42
C MET A 1 27.07 63.53 8.23
N ILE A 2 28.33 63.08 8.27
CA ILE A 2 28.74 61.66 8.10
C ILE A 2 28.31 60.73 9.26
N PHE A 3 28.30 61.21 10.50
CA PHE A 3 27.88 60.41 11.67
C PHE A 3 26.39 60.07 11.72
N LEU A 4 25.54 60.95 11.17
CA LEU A 4 24.09 60.73 11.12
C LEU A 4 23.75 59.66 10.07
N TYR A 5 24.41 59.70 8.91
CA TYR A 5 24.30 58.69 7.86
C TYR A 5 24.77 57.31 8.33
N ARG A 6 25.83 57.25 9.13
CA ARG A 6 26.36 56.00 9.68
C ARG A 6 25.40 55.37 10.70
N ARG A 7 24.76 56.17 11.57
CA ARG A 7 23.71 55.68 12.49
C ARG A 7 22.44 55.23 11.78
N ILE A 8 21.98 55.97 10.77
CA ILE A 8 20.80 55.61 9.97
C ILE A 8 21.07 54.34 9.16
N PHE A 9 22.27 54.19 8.58
CA PHE A 9 22.67 52.98 7.86
C PHE A 9 22.70 51.74 8.77
N PHE A 10 23.21 51.86 10.01
CA PHE A 10 23.17 50.76 10.98
C PHE A 10 21.74 50.42 11.45
N ILE A 11 20.86 51.41 11.60
CA ILE A 11 19.45 51.18 11.95
C ILE A 11 18.71 50.50 10.79
N VAL A 12 18.92 50.94 9.55
CA VAL A 12 18.32 50.33 8.35
C VAL A 12 18.87 48.92 8.09
N LEU A 13 20.16 48.69 8.33
CA LEU A 13 20.77 47.36 8.25
C LEU A 13 20.24 46.42 9.35
N SER A 14 20.01 46.92 10.58
CA SER A 14 19.38 46.15 11.66
C SER A 14 17.91 45.81 11.35
N LEU A 15 17.17 46.72 10.72
CA LEU A 15 15.79 46.49 10.26
C LEU A 15 15.72 45.46 9.13
N PHE A 16 16.72 45.43 8.23
CA PHE A 16 16.82 44.40 7.19
C PHE A 16 17.19 43.02 7.74
N VAL A 17 18.05 42.94 8.76
CA VAL A 17 18.41 41.66 9.42
C VAL A 17 17.23 41.09 10.23
N ILE A 18 16.43 41.94 10.87
CA ILE A 18 15.23 41.51 11.60
C ILE A 18 14.13 41.00 10.64
N GLN A 19 14.00 41.59 9.44
CA GLN A 19 13.03 41.10 8.44
C GLN A 19 13.41 39.75 7.81
N GLY A 20 14.71 39.42 7.73
CA GLY A 20 15.19 38.13 7.21
C GLY A 20 14.95 36.94 8.16
N CYS A 21 14.93 37.19 9.48
CA CYS A 21 14.79 36.14 10.52
C CYS A 21 13.33 35.83 10.91
N LEU A 22 12.33 36.54 10.37
CA LEU A 22 10.92 36.37 10.72
C LEU A 22 10.11 35.56 9.69
N SER A 23 10.72 35.16 8.57
CA SER A 23 10.04 34.30 7.61
C SER A 23 9.85 32.90 8.20
N GLN A 24 8.60 32.43 8.20
CA GLN A 24 8.28 31.06 8.61
C GLN A 24 9.19 30.08 7.84
N PRO A 25 9.72 29.00 8.46
CA PRO A 25 10.25 27.89 7.68
C PRO A 25 9.08 27.32 6.89
N LYS A 26 8.97 27.75 5.64
CA LYS A 26 7.88 27.36 4.74
C LYS A 26 8.26 26.03 4.13
N PHE A 27 7.35 25.08 4.26
CA PHE A 27 7.36 23.91 3.42
C PHE A 27 7.26 24.34 1.95
N THR A 28 8.02 23.69 1.08
CA THR A 28 7.88 23.76 -0.37
C THR A 28 6.43 23.42 -0.77
N LYS A 29 5.98 23.87 -1.94
CA LYS A 29 4.62 23.58 -2.43
C LYS A 29 4.34 22.07 -2.56
N GLU A 30 5.38 21.25 -2.72
CA GLU A 30 5.31 19.79 -2.72
C GLU A 30 5.02 19.22 -1.32
N GLU A 31 5.61 19.79 -0.26
CA GLU A 31 5.39 19.42 1.14
C GLU A 31 4.00 19.85 1.69
N ILE A 32 3.37 20.90 1.13
CA ILE A 32 2.06 21.44 1.57
C ILE A 32 0.84 20.70 0.97
N ASN A 33 1.02 19.92 -0.11
CA ASN A 33 -0.11 19.28 -0.81
C ASN A 33 -0.80 18.14 -0.02
N ILE A 34 -0.40 17.92 1.25
CA ILE A 34 -0.89 16.88 2.17
C ILE A 34 -2.05 17.39 3.06
N THR A 35 -2.41 18.68 3.04
CA THR A 35 -3.27 19.28 4.10
C THR A 35 -4.73 19.60 3.74
N LYS A 36 -5.31 19.05 2.65
CA LYS A 36 -6.76 19.13 2.45
C LYS A 36 -7.40 17.83 2.93
N PRO A 37 -8.55 17.86 3.66
CA PRO A 37 -9.28 16.64 3.96
C PRO A 37 -9.65 15.97 2.62
N MET A 38 -8.93 14.91 2.28
CA MET A 38 -9.23 14.12 1.09
C MET A 38 -10.51 13.35 1.38
N VAL A 39 -11.44 13.38 0.43
CA VAL A 39 -12.59 12.48 0.44
C VAL A 39 -12.03 11.06 0.46
N ASN A 40 -12.41 10.30 1.49
CA ASN A 40 -11.74 9.08 1.95
C ASN A 40 -12.02 7.86 1.04
N ASN A 41 -11.69 7.96 -0.25
CA ASN A 41 -11.44 6.75 -1.05
C ASN A 41 -10.05 6.26 -0.67
N THR A 42 -10.00 5.10 -0.02
CA THR A 42 -8.71 4.45 0.30
C THR A 42 -7.93 4.19 -0.98
N TYR A 43 -6.60 4.20 -0.92
CA TYR A 43 -5.73 3.93 -2.06
C TYR A 43 -6.06 2.61 -2.77
N PHE A 44 -6.66 1.63 -2.06
CA PHE A 44 -6.97 0.30 -2.58
C PHE A 44 -8.45 0.02 -2.84
N SER A 45 -9.38 0.98 -2.65
CA SER A 45 -10.81 0.74 -2.92
C SER A 45 -11.08 0.21 -4.33
N ASP A 46 -10.51 0.85 -5.36
CA ASP A 46 -10.59 0.38 -6.76
C ASP A 46 -9.90 -0.98 -6.95
N ALA A 47 -8.83 -1.25 -6.19
CA ALA A 47 -8.11 -2.52 -6.26
C ALA A 47 -8.94 -3.69 -5.73
N PHE A 48 -9.69 -3.51 -4.64
CA PHE A 48 -10.60 -4.54 -4.14
C PHE A 48 -11.77 -4.78 -5.10
N GLU A 49 -12.34 -3.74 -5.71
CA GLU A 49 -13.38 -3.94 -6.72
C GLU A 49 -12.87 -4.71 -7.94
N LYS A 50 -11.67 -4.39 -8.41
CA LYS A 50 -11.00 -5.13 -9.49
C LYS A 50 -10.67 -6.56 -9.09
N LEU A 51 -10.22 -6.79 -7.86
CA LEU A 51 -9.98 -8.12 -7.32
C LEU A 51 -11.28 -8.94 -7.26
N ASN A 52 -12.39 -8.36 -6.81
CA ASN A 52 -13.70 -8.99 -6.79
C ASN A 52 -14.15 -9.41 -8.20
N ARG A 53 -13.90 -8.57 -9.21
CA ARG A 53 -14.15 -8.90 -10.63
C ARG A 53 -13.21 -10.00 -11.14
N LEU A 54 -11.94 -9.98 -10.73
CA LEU A 54 -10.94 -10.97 -11.10
C LEU A 54 -11.35 -12.36 -10.62
N LEU A 55 -11.84 -12.49 -9.38
CA LEU A 55 -12.38 -13.74 -8.83
C LEU A 55 -13.56 -14.27 -9.66
N PHE A 56 -14.45 -13.39 -10.07
CA PHE A 56 -15.59 -13.74 -10.92
C PHE A 56 -15.15 -14.23 -12.31
N ILE A 57 -14.26 -13.48 -12.98
CA ILE A 57 -13.76 -13.83 -14.32
C ILE A 57 -12.97 -15.15 -14.30
N SER A 58 -12.19 -15.38 -13.24
CA SER A 58 -11.42 -16.60 -13.05
C SER A 58 -12.25 -17.78 -12.52
N LYS A 59 -13.57 -17.61 -12.34
CA LYS A 59 -14.52 -18.64 -11.90
C LYS A 59 -14.09 -19.33 -10.60
N GLN A 60 -13.50 -18.58 -9.67
CA GLN A 60 -13.03 -19.10 -8.39
C GLN A 60 -14.21 -19.42 -7.46
N SER A 61 -14.05 -20.44 -6.61
CA SER A 61 -15.01 -20.75 -5.56
C SER A 61 -15.06 -19.63 -4.52
N VAL A 62 -16.26 -19.21 -4.15
CA VAL A 62 -16.43 -18.22 -3.09
C VAL A 62 -16.31 -18.92 -1.74
N TYR A 63 -15.24 -18.63 -0.99
CA TYR A 63 -15.13 -19.12 0.39
C TYR A 63 -15.95 -18.23 1.33
N LYS A 64 -16.44 -18.86 2.40
CA LYS A 64 -16.93 -18.17 3.59
C LYS A 64 -15.73 -17.80 4.47
N PHE A 65 -15.46 -16.52 4.60
CA PHE A 65 -14.36 -16.00 5.40
C PHE A 65 -14.82 -15.60 6.79
N GLN A 66 -13.93 -15.74 7.76
CA GLN A 66 -14.01 -15.07 9.04
C GLN A 66 -12.68 -14.35 9.30
N VAL A 67 -12.71 -13.19 9.94
CA VAL A 67 -11.51 -12.45 10.34
C VAL A 67 -11.41 -12.46 11.86
N LYS A 68 -10.30 -12.97 12.38
CA LYS A 68 -9.97 -12.91 13.81
C LYS A 68 -9.49 -11.50 14.20
N ASN A 69 -9.30 -11.26 15.49
CA ASN A 69 -8.60 -10.06 15.94
C ASN A 69 -7.18 -10.05 15.35
N ILE A 70 -6.74 -8.87 14.91
CA ILE A 70 -5.40 -8.64 14.37
C ILE A 70 -4.69 -7.78 15.39
N GLU A 71 -4.11 -8.46 16.38
CA GLU A 71 -3.63 -7.81 17.61
C GLU A 71 -2.25 -7.17 17.42
N ASN A 72 -1.98 -6.14 18.21
CA ASN A 72 -0.63 -5.62 18.37
C ASN A 72 0.21 -6.59 19.23
N LYS A 73 1.18 -7.25 18.59
CA LYS A 73 2.17 -8.13 19.24
C LYS A 73 3.56 -7.49 19.31
N SER A 74 3.71 -6.24 18.87
CA SER A 74 4.94 -5.49 19.06
C SER A 74 5.15 -5.15 20.54
N SER A 75 6.38 -4.79 20.91
CA SER A 75 6.72 -4.37 22.28
C SER A 75 6.14 -3.00 22.66
N ASN A 76 5.63 -2.24 21.69
CA ASN A 76 5.29 -0.83 21.86
C ASN A 76 3.79 -0.57 21.62
N LYS A 77 3.18 0.22 22.50
CA LYS A 77 1.73 0.53 22.50
C LYS A 77 1.35 1.76 21.66
N GLY A 78 2.26 2.27 20.83
CA GLY A 78 1.98 3.44 19.98
C GLY A 78 1.09 3.18 18.76
N VAL A 79 0.52 1.97 18.64
CA VAL A 79 -0.46 1.59 17.60
C VAL A 79 -1.67 0.91 18.27
N PRO A 80 -2.84 0.88 17.61
CA PRO A 80 -4.05 0.26 18.15
C PRO A 80 -3.83 -1.18 18.59
N GLU A 81 -4.50 -1.61 19.66
CA GLU A 81 -4.41 -2.97 20.18
C GLU A 81 -4.98 -4.02 19.22
N ASP A 82 -5.97 -3.65 18.40
CA ASP A 82 -6.58 -4.50 17.38
C ASP A 82 -6.93 -3.67 16.13
N ILE A 83 -6.52 -4.16 14.97
CA ILE A 83 -6.79 -3.54 13.66
C ILE A 83 -7.74 -4.38 12.78
N ARG A 84 -8.47 -5.34 13.34
CA ARG A 84 -9.44 -6.19 12.60
C ARG A 84 -10.36 -5.41 11.66
N ASN A 85 -10.81 -4.22 12.07
CA ASN A 85 -11.70 -3.41 11.26
C ASN A 85 -11.03 -2.87 9.99
N PHE A 86 -9.71 -2.68 9.98
CA PHE A 86 -8.98 -2.29 8.76
C PHE A 86 -8.99 -3.40 7.71
N ILE A 87 -9.11 -4.66 8.13
CA ILE A 87 -9.27 -5.83 7.26
C ILE A 87 -10.74 -6.01 6.85
N LEU A 88 -11.69 -5.88 7.79
CA LEU A 88 -13.11 -6.12 7.51
C LEU A 88 -13.74 -5.07 6.58
N THR A 89 -13.41 -3.78 6.76
CA THR A 89 -14.00 -2.68 5.99
C THR A 89 -13.87 -2.87 4.47
N PRO A 90 -12.67 -3.09 3.89
CA PRO A 90 -12.54 -3.27 2.44
C PRO A 90 -13.27 -4.53 1.92
N LEU A 91 -13.30 -5.62 2.71
CA LEU A 91 -14.04 -6.83 2.35
C LEU A 91 -15.54 -6.55 2.24
N ILE A 92 -16.11 -5.87 3.24
CA ILE A 92 -17.55 -5.58 3.30
C ILE A 92 -17.95 -4.59 2.20
N LEU A 93 -17.12 -3.57 1.95
CA LEU A 93 -17.46 -2.50 1.01
C LEU A 93 -17.26 -2.89 -0.46
N HIS A 94 -16.28 -3.73 -0.79
CA HIS A 94 -15.85 -3.93 -2.18
C HIS A 94 -15.88 -5.39 -2.65
N MET A 95 -15.79 -6.37 -1.74
CA MET A 95 -15.72 -7.79 -2.07
C MET A 95 -17.10 -8.46 -2.03
N HIS A 96 -18.05 -7.94 -2.80
CA HIS A 96 -19.46 -8.37 -2.81
C HIS A 96 -19.69 -9.86 -3.11
N ASN A 97 -18.77 -10.51 -3.83
CA ASN A 97 -18.89 -11.94 -4.11
C ASN A 97 -18.41 -12.81 -2.94
N MET A 98 -17.81 -12.25 -1.89
CA MET A 98 -17.35 -12.99 -0.72
C MET A 98 -18.41 -13.02 0.39
N LYS A 99 -18.47 -14.13 1.12
CA LYS A 99 -19.31 -14.24 2.32
C LYS A 99 -18.46 -14.02 3.56
N ILE A 100 -18.65 -12.90 4.25
CA ILE A 100 -17.95 -12.59 5.50
C ILE A 100 -18.83 -12.96 6.69
N ILE A 101 -18.35 -13.87 7.53
CA ILE A 101 -19.00 -14.33 8.75
C ILE A 101 -18.47 -13.52 9.92
N ALA A 102 -19.36 -12.86 10.63
CA ALA A 102 -19.02 -12.08 11.81
C ALA A 102 -18.38 -12.94 12.89
N HIS A 103 -17.25 -12.48 13.45
CA HIS A 103 -16.64 -13.09 14.62
C HIS A 103 -17.16 -12.39 15.90
N THR A 104 -18.23 -12.94 16.47
CA THR A 104 -18.91 -12.44 17.67
C THR A 104 -19.10 -13.55 18.72
N PRO A 105 -18.00 -14.04 19.35
CA PRO A 105 -18.06 -15.20 20.24
C PRO A 105 -19.05 -15.02 21.39
N ILE A 106 -19.13 -13.83 22.00
CA ILE A 106 -20.05 -13.54 23.12
C ILE A 106 -21.51 -13.59 22.69
N TYR A 107 -21.84 -13.00 21.53
CA TYR A 107 -23.19 -12.98 21.00
C TYR A 107 -23.65 -14.40 20.63
N ASN A 108 -22.77 -15.18 19.99
CA ASN A 108 -23.06 -16.55 19.59
C ASN A 108 -23.28 -17.48 20.78
N ILE A 109 -22.53 -17.32 21.88
CA ILE A 109 -22.73 -18.12 23.10
C ILE A 109 -24.06 -17.75 23.76
N ARG A 110 -24.35 -16.46 23.93
CA ARG A 110 -25.56 -15.99 24.60
C ARG A 110 -26.84 -16.28 23.79
N GLU A 111 -26.85 -16.09 22.48
CA GLU A 111 -28.01 -16.42 21.65
C GLU A 111 -28.27 -17.92 21.56
N ALA A 112 -27.22 -18.73 21.43
CA ALA A 112 -27.37 -20.19 21.46
C ALA A 112 -27.95 -20.67 22.80
N GLN A 113 -27.62 -20.00 23.90
CA GLN A 113 -28.13 -20.28 25.23
C GLN A 113 -29.55 -19.75 25.49
N VAL A 114 -29.93 -18.59 24.92
CA VAL A 114 -31.19 -17.89 25.24
C VAL A 114 -32.29 -18.09 24.20
N ALA A 115 -31.98 -17.99 22.90
CA ALA A 115 -32.97 -18.05 21.82
C ALA A 115 -33.09 -19.45 21.21
N GLY A 116 -32.03 -20.25 21.27
CA GLY A 116 -31.99 -21.66 20.87
C GLY A 116 -32.30 -21.95 19.40
N VAL A 117 -31.55 -22.88 18.81
CA VAL A 117 -31.82 -23.45 17.47
C VAL A 117 -33.24 -24.04 17.35
N LYS A 118 -33.89 -24.32 18.49
CA LYS A 118 -35.26 -24.82 18.62
C LYS A 118 -36.33 -23.83 18.16
N TYR A 119 -36.17 -22.52 18.40
CA TYR A 119 -37.16 -21.50 18.03
C TYR A 119 -36.78 -20.77 16.74
N PHE A 120 -35.49 -20.76 16.38
CA PHE A 120 -34.99 -20.12 15.16
C PHE A 120 -34.09 -21.08 14.35
N PRO A 121 -34.64 -22.11 13.70
CA PRO A 121 -33.85 -23.06 12.90
C PRO A 121 -33.13 -22.40 11.72
N LYS A 122 -33.61 -21.24 11.25
CA LYS A 122 -32.96 -20.40 10.23
C LYS A 122 -31.73 -19.62 10.75
N MET A 123 -31.51 -19.59 12.06
CA MET A 123 -30.29 -19.07 12.70
C MET A 123 -29.22 -20.17 12.89
N ALA A 124 -29.34 -21.29 12.18
CA ALA A 124 -28.30 -22.31 12.17
C ALA A 124 -26.93 -21.68 11.87
N LYS A 125 -25.97 -21.87 12.78
CA LYS A 125 -24.66 -21.24 12.75
C LYS A 125 -23.95 -21.57 11.44
N MET A 126 -23.73 -20.56 10.60
CA MET A 126 -22.88 -20.73 9.43
C MET A 126 -21.41 -20.74 9.88
N LEU A 127 -20.72 -21.83 9.57
CA LEU A 127 -19.28 -21.96 9.84
C LEU A 127 -18.47 -21.38 8.67
N PRO A 128 -17.37 -20.66 8.95
CA PRO A 128 -16.44 -20.25 7.92
C PRO A 128 -15.72 -21.47 7.33
N GLU A 129 -15.19 -21.30 6.12
CA GLU A 129 -14.28 -22.26 5.50
C GLU A 129 -12.85 -21.81 5.72
N ILE A 130 -12.61 -20.50 5.60
CA ILE A 130 -11.30 -19.88 5.75
C ILE A 130 -11.35 -18.86 6.87
N VAL A 131 -10.32 -18.84 7.71
CA VAL A 131 -10.15 -17.82 8.74
C VAL A 131 -8.88 -17.03 8.43
N ILE A 132 -9.00 -15.70 8.38
CA ILE A 132 -7.89 -14.76 8.30
C ILE A 132 -7.44 -14.44 9.73
N ASP A 133 -6.14 -14.56 9.96
CA ASP A 133 -5.47 -14.33 11.24
C ASP A 133 -4.22 -13.48 11.01
N GLY A 134 -3.70 -12.84 12.05
CA GLY A 134 -2.51 -12.01 11.91
C GLY A 134 -2.18 -11.18 13.13
N ALA A 135 -1.12 -10.38 13.00
CA ALA A 135 -0.66 -9.49 14.07
C ALA A 135 0.19 -8.35 13.51
N ILE A 136 0.17 -7.21 14.21
CA ILE A 136 1.23 -6.20 14.07
C ILE A 136 2.45 -6.76 14.81
N THR A 137 3.49 -7.12 14.08
CA THR A 137 4.66 -7.82 14.62
C THR A 137 5.84 -6.89 14.91
N GLN A 138 5.83 -5.69 14.33
CA GLN A 138 6.85 -4.67 14.58
C GLN A 138 6.21 -3.29 14.64
N PHE A 139 6.63 -2.50 15.63
CA PHE A 139 6.34 -1.08 15.70
C PHE A 139 7.52 -0.36 16.35
N ASP A 140 8.41 0.13 15.51
CA ASP A 140 9.64 0.77 15.94
C ASP A 140 9.56 2.25 15.58
N LYS A 141 9.55 3.09 16.62
CA LYS A 141 9.40 4.53 16.50
C LYS A 141 10.77 5.20 16.49
N ASP A 142 10.97 6.13 15.55
CA ASP A 142 12.17 6.96 15.43
C ASP A 142 13.48 6.15 15.31
N ILE A 143 13.48 5.12 14.46
CA ILE A 143 14.63 4.22 14.22
C ILE A 143 15.84 4.97 13.69
N ILE A 144 15.61 5.96 12.83
CA ILE A 144 16.64 6.84 12.29
C ILE A 144 16.20 8.26 12.62
N SER A 145 17.00 8.95 13.43
CA SER A 145 16.88 10.36 13.75
C SER A 145 18.11 11.10 13.22
N THR A 146 17.94 11.93 12.19
CA THR A 146 19.01 12.81 11.70
C THR A 146 18.68 14.23 12.09
N ASP A 147 19.43 14.79 13.04
CA ASP A 147 19.29 16.18 13.47
C ASP A 147 20.42 17.02 12.87
N SER A 148 20.08 18.16 12.25
CA SER A 148 21.05 19.17 11.82
C SER A 148 20.76 20.49 12.53
N ASN A 149 21.75 20.97 13.27
CA ASN A 149 21.63 22.18 14.08
C ASN A 149 22.64 23.21 13.56
N PHE A 150 22.17 24.44 13.38
CA PHE A 150 23.00 25.60 13.07
C PHE A 150 22.73 26.68 14.11
N ASP A 151 23.75 26.93 14.92
CA ASP A 151 23.71 27.89 16.02
C ASP A 151 24.67 29.03 15.72
N THR A 152 24.15 30.26 15.79
CA THR A 152 24.95 31.49 15.72
C THR A 152 24.68 32.34 16.94
N ASP A 153 25.74 32.66 17.67
CA ASP A 153 25.72 33.52 18.85
C ASP A 153 26.49 34.81 18.55
N ALA A 154 25.91 35.96 18.90
CA ALA A 154 26.55 37.27 18.76
C ALA A 154 26.40 38.06 20.06
N ASP A 155 27.55 38.41 20.65
CA ASP A 155 27.63 39.13 21.91
C ASP A 155 27.95 40.60 21.68
N PHE A 156 27.19 41.49 22.31
CA PHE A 156 27.36 42.93 22.20
C PHE A 156 27.37 43.57 23.60
N GLY A 157 28.49 44.23 23.95
CA GLY A 157 28.66 44.97 25.20
C GLY A 157 30.06 44.81 25.80
N LYS A 158 30.56 45.83 26.49
CA LYS A 158 31.75 45.75 27.35
C LYS A 158 31.37 46.31 28.73
N GLY A 159 31.40 45.49 29.78
CA GLY A 159 31.03 45.86 31.17
C GLY A 159 29.83 45.07 31.73
N GLU A 160 29.23 45.54 32.84
CA GLU A 160 28.11 44.93 33.61
C GLU A 160 26.76 44.82 32.84
N GLY A 161 26.78 45.01 31.52
CA GLY A 161 25.63 45.06 30.62
C GLY A 161 25.81 44.18 29.39
N GLN A 162 26.08 42.88 29.56
CA GLN A 162 26.30 41.95 28.44
C GLN A 162 24.95 41.56 27.81
N THR A 163 24.83 41.83 26.51
CA THR A 163 23.66 41.45 25.70
C THR A 163 24.05 40.41 24.67
N ASN A 164 23.37 39.27 24.69
CA ASN A 164 23.65 38.16 23.79
C ASN A 164 22.44 37.88 22.90
N ILE A 165 22.67 37.74 21.61
CA ILE A 165 21.67 37.34 20.62
C ILE A 165 22.04 35.94 20.14
N ARG A 166 21.11 34.99 20.31
CA ARG A 166 21.25 33.61 19.85
C ARG A 166 20.20 33.31 18.78
N ILE A 167 20.64 32.78 17.65
CA ILE A 167 19.76 32.27 16.60
C ILE A 167 20.13 30.80 16.35
N ASN A 168 19.15 29.92 16.51
CA ASN A 168 19.30 28.49 16.30
C ASN A 168 18.32 28.03 15.21
N HIS A 169 18.82 27.21 14.29
CA HIS A 169 18.02 26.49 13.32
C HIS A 169 18.24 24.98 13.52
N ASP A 170 17.17 24.26 13.88
CA ASP A 170 17.22 22.80 14.02
C ASP A 170 16.30 22.18 12.95
N SER A 171 16.80 21.19 12.21
CA SER A 171 15.96 20.26 11.44
C SER A 171 16.19 18.83 11.94
N GLY A 172 15.14 18.02 11.95
CA GLY A 172 15.18 16.65 12.43
C GLY A 172 14.29 15.74 11.62
N ASP A 173 14.84 14.67 11.06
CA ASP A 173 14.11 13.65 10.31
C ASP A 173 13.99 12.37 11.14
N GLY A 174 12.77 11.84 11.28
CA GLY A 174 12.48 10.60 12.01
C GLY A 174 11.81 9.56 11.11
N ILE A 175 12.24 8.30 11.19
CA ILE A 175 11.59 7.17 10.49
C ILE A 175 10.96 6.24 11.52
N THR A 176 9.68 5.94 11.35
CA THR A 176 8.95 4.92 12.12
C THR A 176 8.59 3.76 11.21
N THR A 177 8.83 2.51 11.63
CA THR A 177 8.51 1.31 10.84
C THR A 177 7.41 0.51 11.52
N ILE A 178 6.45 0.04 10.72
CA ILE A 178 5.39 -0.87 11.15
C ILE A 178 5.44 -2.13 10.28
N ALA A 179 5.38 -3.31 10.88
CA ALA A 179 5.24 -4.58 10.15
C ALA A 179 3.94 -5.30 10.52
N LEU A 180 3.31 -5.90 9.51
CA LEU A 180 2.06 -6.64 9.62
C LEU A 180 2.20 -8.01 8.96
N ASP A 181 1.87 -9.04 9.74
CA ASP A 181 1.81 -10.41 9.27
C ASP A 181 0.36 -10.86 9.20
N LEU A 182 -0.06 -11.33 8.02
CA LEU A 182 -1.37 -11.96 7.83
C LEU A 182 -1.20 -13.40 7.33
N ASN A 183 -2.08 -14.26 7.82
CA ASN A 183 -2.13 -15.67 7.50
C ASN A 183 -3.58 -16.09 7.25
N ALA A 184 -3.76 -17.26 6.64
CA ALA A 184 -5.06 -17.90 6.52
C ALA A 184 -4.96 -19.38 6.89
N PHE A 185 -6.01 -19.90 7.54
CA PHE A 185 -6.13 -21.32 7.88
C PHE A 185 -7.54 -21.84 7.56
N THR A 186 -7.64 -23.14 7.32
CA THR A 186 -8.90 -23.84 7.09
C THR A 186 -9.62 -24.08 8.41
N TYR A 187 -10.91 -23.74 8.49
CA TYR A 187 -11.67 -23.83 9.75
C TYR A 187 -11.88 -25.28 10.21
N GLU A 188 -12.01 -26.22 9.27
CA GLU A 188 -12.30 -27.63 9.52
C GLU A 188 -11.22 -28.32 10.35
N ASP A 189 -9.95 -28.20 9.94
CA ASP A 189 -8.80 -28.87 10.54
C ASP A 189 -7.86 -27.92 11.30
N ARG A 190 -8.11 -26.60 11.24
CA ARG A 190 -7.26 -25.55 11.81
C ARG A 190 -5.84 -25.52 11.24
N ALA A 191 -5.65 -26.02 10.02
CA ALA A 191 -4.35 -26.02 9.36
C ALA A 191 -4.08 -24.72 8.60
N TYR A 192 -2.90 -24.14 8.80
CA TYR A 192 -2.47 -22.97 8.01
C TYR A 192 -2.24 -23.35 6.55
N ILE A 193 -2.68 -22.48 5.64
CA ILE A 193 -2.53 -22.68 4.21
C ILE A 193 -1.13 -22.21 3.80
N SER A 194 -0.28 -23.16 3.41
CA SER A 194 1.12 -22.86 3.10
C SER A 194 1.28 -21.91 1.90
N GLY A 195 2.17 -20.93 2.04
CA GLY A 195 2.54 -19.95 1.01
C GLY A 195 1.47 -18.91 0.66
N VAL A 196 0.42 -18.76 1.47
CA VAL A 196 -0.54 -17.64 1.32
C VAL A 196 -0.20 -16.46 2.20
N ALA A 197 0.53 -16.71 3.30
CA ALA A 197 0.97 -15.73 4.28
C ALA A 197 1.60 -14.48 3.65
N THR A 198 1.44 -13.34 4.31
CA THR A 198 2.03 -12.06 3.91
C THR A 198 2.81 -11.49 5.06
N HIS A 199 3.97 -10.92 4.74
CA HIS A 199 4.83 -10.19 5.66
C HIS A 199 5.19 -8.88 4.98
N ASN A 200 4.61 -7.78 5.43
CA ASN A 200 4.78 -6.48 4.81
C ASN A 200 5.15 -5.43 5.85
N LYS A 201 5.94 -4.44 5.43
CA LYS A 201 6.32 -3.30 6.25
C LYS A 201 5.98 -1.98 5.57
N ILE A 202 5.73 -0.96 6.38
CA ILE A 202 5.60 0.43 5.92
C ILE A 202 6.48 1.33 6.77
N GLU A 203 7.07 2.33 6.13
CA GLU A 203 7.90 3.35 6.77
C GLU A 203 7.16 4.68 6.74
N ILE A 204 7.08 5.32 7.91
CA ILE A 204 6.41 6.60 8.14
C ILE A 204 7.49 7.63 8.39
N HIS A 205 7.55 8.63 7.54
CA HIS A 205 8.50 9.72 7.68
C HIS A 205 7.91 10.87 8.49
N ARG A 206 8.69 11.37 9.45
CA ARG A 206 8.42 12.57 10.23
C ARG A 206 9.52 13.58 9.96
N ILE A 207 9.15 14.77 9.48
CA ILE A 207 10.08 15.87 9.23
C ILE A 207 9.76 17.00 10.21
N ARG A 208 10.74 17.41 11.00
CA ARG A 208 10.66 18.52 11.96
C ARG A 208 11.58 19.65 11.50
N LYS A 209 11.05 20.87 11.42
CA LYS A 209 11.83 22.09 11.19
C LYS A 209 11.55 23.08 12.32
N SER A 210 12.58 23.64 12.95
CA SER A 210 12.43 24.60 14.03
C SER A 210 13.40 25.77 13.91
N ASN A 211 12.90 26.96 14.22
CA ASN A 211 13.69 28.18 14.31
C ASN A 211 13.52 28.73 15.73
N ARG A 212 14.62 29.01 16.42
CA ARG A 212 14.61 29.64 17.74
C ARG A 212 15.47 30.90 17.70
N ALA A 213 14.95 31.97 18.27
CA ALA A 213 15.68 33.21 18.47
C ALA A 213 15.57 33.59 19.95
N GLY A 214 16.70 33.83 20.60
CA GLY A 214 16.78 34.20 22.00
C GLY A 214 17.54 35.51 22.19
N PHE A 215 17.00 36.39 23.02
CA PHE A 215 17.63 37.65 23.41
C PHE A 215 17.89 37.64 24.92
N PHE A 216 19.13 37.83 25.34
CA PHE A 216 19.57 37.73 26.73
C PHE A 216 20.26 39.01 27.17
N VAL A 217 19.88 39.56 28.32
CA VAL A 217 20.52 40.73 28.94
C VAL A 217 20.88 40.38 30.38
N ASN A 218 22.16 40.46 30.73
CA ASN A 218 22.65 40.20 32.09
C ASN A 218 22.19 38.84 32.67
N GLY A 219 22.18 37.80 31.81
CA GLY A 219 21.80 36.44 32.18
C GLY A 219 20.29 36.16 32.24
N SER A 220 19.43 37.18 32.12
CA SER A 220 17.97 37.02 32.00
C SER A 220 17.54 37.22 30.55
N GLY A 221 16.81 36.28 29.95
CA GLY A 221 16.46 36.32 28.53
C GLY A 221 15.01 36.03 28.21
N ILE A 222 14.58 36.58 27.08
CA ILE A 222 13.28 36.31 26.45
C ILE A 222 13.56 35.57 25.13
N GLY A 223 12.97 34.38 24.99
CA GLY A 223 13.12 33.52 23.81
C GLY A 223 11.83 33.37 23.02
N TYR A 224 11.94 33.45 21.70
CA TYR A 224 10.87 33.10 20.76
C TYR A 224 11.25 31.82 20.01
N SER A 225 10.44 30.78 20.16
CA SER A 225 10.64 29.49 19.48
C SER A 225 9.45 29.18 18.59
N LYS A 226 9.72 28.82 17.32
CA LYS A 226 8.71 28.38 16.38
C LYS A 226 9.06 27.01 15.81
N TYR A 227 8.11 26.08 15.89
CA TYR A 227 8.25 24.71 15.41
C TYR A 227 7.18 24.41 14.36
N THR A 228 7.58 23.67 13.34
CA THR A 228 6.67 23.08 12.36
C THR A 228 7.05 21.60 12.20
N THR A 229 6.06 20.71 12.34
CA THR A 229 6.24 19.25 12.19
C THR A 229 5.29 18.76 11.12
N LEU A 230 5.81 18.03 10.13
CA LEU A 230 5.03 17.29 9.13
C LEU A 230 5.19 15.81 9.43
N GLN A 231 4.07 15.14 9.69
CA GLN A 231 4.06 13.72 10.05
C GLN A 231 2.91 13.03 9.30
N GLN A 232 3.21 11.91 8.64
CA GLN A 232 2.17 11.04 8.09
C GLN A 232 1.38 10.36 9.22
N SER A 233 0.07 10.19 9.04
CA SER A 233 -0.78 9.54 10.04
C SER A 233 -0.42 8.06 10.19
N GLN A 234 -0.17 7.62 11.43
CA GLN A 234 0.12 6.22 11.76
C GLN A 234 -1.09 5.32 11.47
N ASP A 235 -2.30 5.80 11.76
CA ASP A 235 -3.53 5.06 11.49
C ASP A 235 -3.79 4.89 9.98
N GLU A 236 -3.45 5.91 9.19
CA GLU A 236 -3.56 5.83 7.73
C GLU A 236 -2.52 4.87 7.15
N ALA A 237 -1.28 4.93 7.62
CA ALA A 237 -0.23 3.99 7.24
C ALA A 237 -0.61 2.53 7.59
N LEU A 238 -1.18 2.30 8.78
CA LEU A 238 -1.70 1.00 9.19
C LEU A 238 -2.84 0.52 8.29
N ARG A 239 -3.76 1.41 7.92
CA ARG A 239 -4.85 1.08 6.98
C ARG A 239 -4.30 0.68 5.61
N ILE A 240 -3.38 1.47 5.05
CA ILE A 240 -2.71 1.17 3.78
C ILE A 240 -1.98 -0.17 3.85
N LEU A 241 -1.22 -0.41 4.91
CA LEU A 241 -0.48 -1.67 5.12
C LEU A 241 -1.44 -2.86 5.25
N SER A 242 -2.55 -2.69 5.96
CA SER A 242 -3.59 -3.71 6.14
C SER A 242 -4.26 -4.07 4.81
N GLU A 243 -4.65 -3.06 4.04
CA GLU A 243 -5.29 -3.23 2.73
C GLU A 243 -4.35 -3.89 1.72
N TYR A 244 -3.08 -3.45 1.67
CA TYR A 244 -2.06 -4.06 0.82
C TYR A 244 -1.82 -5.54 1.17
N SER A 245 -1.63 -5.82 2.46
CA SER A 245 -1.39 -7.19 2.95
C SER A 245 -2.60 -8.09 2.68
N LEU A 246 -3.82 -7.57 2.87
CA LEU A 246 -5.04 -8.30 2.57
C LEU A 246 -5.18 -8.59 1.07
N LEU A 247 -4.91 -7.61 0.21
CA LEU A 247 -4.96 -7.77 -1.24
C LEU A 247 -4.02 -8.89 -1.70
N GLN A 248 -2.79 -8.89 -1.18
CA GLN A 248 -1.80 -9.93 -1.45
C GLN A 248 -2.22 -11.30 -0.89
N LEU A 249 -2.72 -11.36 0.35
CA LEU A 249 -3.18 -12.60 0.99
C LEU A 249 -4.27 -13.27 0.15
N ILE A 250 -5.30 -12.50 -0.25
CA ILE A 250 -6.41 -13.01 -1.07
C ILE A 250 -5.89 -13.42 -2.46
N GLY A 251 -5.01 -12.61 -3.06
CA GLY A 251 -4.38 -12.93 -4.34
C GLY A 251 -3.61 -14.26 -4.30
N ARG A 252 -2.82 -14.49 -3.25
CA ARG A 252 -2.07 -15.73 -3.04
C ARG A 252 -2.96 -16.92 -2.71
N LEU A 253 -4.01 -16.71 -1.92
CA LEU A 253 -4.99 -17.73 -1.57
C LEU A 253 -5.71 -18.26 -2.82
N TYR A 254 -6.14 -17.36 -3.70
CA TYR A 254 -6.83 -17.72 -4.93
C TYR A 254 -5.90 -18.00 -6.12
N ASN A 255 -4.60 -17.77 -5.95
CA ASN A 255 -3.59 -17.93 -7.00
C ASN A 255 -3.93 -17.12 -8.26
N ILE A 256 -4.29 -15.84 -8.06
CA ILE A 256 -4.71 -14.87 -9.08
C ILE A 256 -3.82 -13.63 -9.09
N PRO A 257 -3.69 -12.91 -10.23
CA PRO A 257 -2.74 -11.82 -10.37
C PRO A 257 -3.24 -10.51 -9.75
N TYR A 258 -3.33 -10.47 -8.42
CA TYR A 258 -3.86 -9.33 -7.65
C TYR A 258 -3.10 -8.02 -7.92
N TRP A 259 -1.82 -8.09 -8.27
CA TRP A 259 -0.97 -6.94 -8.61
C TRP A 259 -1.49 -6.15 -9.81
N LYS A 260 -2.33 -6.77 -10.67
CA LYS A 260 -2.99 -6.08 -11.78
C LYS A 260 -4.23 -5.29 -11.36
N SER A 261 -4.69 -5.46 -10.13
CA SER A 261 -5.87 -4.77 -9.62
C SER A 261 -5.55 -3.33 -9.18
N THR A 262 -4.30 -2.96 -8.96
CA THR A 262 -3.92 -1.61 -8.52
C THR A 262 -3.70 -0.66 -9.70
N THR A 263 -3.66 0.65 -9.41
CA THR A 263 -3.25 1.67 -10.40
C THR A 263 -2.22 2.61 -9.76
N PRO A 264 -0.95 2.63 -10.22
CA PRO A 264 -0.36 1.74 -11.22
C PRO A 264 -0.35 0.26 -10.75
N ASN A 265 -0.13 -0.67 -11.68
CA ASN A 265 0.06 -2.08 -11.33
C ASN A 265 1.24 -2.22 -10.37
N LEU A 266 1.09 -3.10 -9.39
CA LEU A 266 2.18 -3.51 -8.51
C LEU A 266 3.14 -4.44 -9.25
N GLU A 267 4.30 -4.66 -8.62
CA GLU A 267 5.24 -5.69 -9.03
C GLU A 267 4.60 -7.09 -8.98
N VAL A 268 5.10 -7.97 -9.85
CA VAL A 268 4.59 -9.33 -9.98
C VAL A 268 4.95 -10.12 -8.72
N ASP A 269 3.97 -10.80 -8.13
CA ASP A 269 4.23 -11.68 -6.98
C ASP A 269 4.92 -12.97 -7.43
N GLU A 270 6.18 -13.11 -7.05
CA GLU A 270 7.03 -14.23 -7.44
C GLU A 270 6.51 -15.59 -6.94
N LEU A 271 5.86 -15.66 -5.77
CA LEU A 271 5.34 -16.91 -5.24
C LEU A 271 4.19 -17.44 -6.09
N ILE A 272 3.31 -16.54 -6.55
CA ILE A 272 2.24 -16.90 -7.49
C ILE A 272 2.86 -17.36 -8.80
N MET A 273 3.85 -16.64 -9.33
CA MET A 273 4.50 -17.04 -10.58
C MET A 273 5.21 -18.39 -10.48
N GLN A 274 5.95 -18.64 -9.41
CA GLN A 274 6.58 -19.93 -9.15
C GLN A 274 5.55 -21.06 -9.08
N ARG A 275 4.39 -20.84 -8.44
CA ARG A 275 3.30 -21.83 -8.43
C ARG A 275 2.73 -22.09 -9.82
N LYS A 276 2.55 -21.05 -10.64
CA LYS A 276 2.08 -21.18 -12.02
C LYS A 276 3.09 -21.93 -12.88
N GLU A 277 4.38 -21.61 -12.74
CA GLU A 277 5.47 -22.30 -13.43
C GLU A 277 5.59 -23.76 -12.99
N ASN A 278 5.55 -24.05 -11.70
CA ASN A 278 5.57 -25.42 -11.17
C ASN A 278 4.36 -26.22 -11.64
N LEU A 279 3.16 -25.62 -11.62
CA LEU A 279 1.95 -26.24 -12.17
C LEU A 279 2.12 -26.57 -13.65
N PHE A 280 2.67 -25.64 -14.44
CA PHE A 280 2.93 -25.85 -15.85
C PHE A 280 3.96 -26.95 -16.07
N ASN A 281 5.11 -26.89 -15.41
CA ASN A 281 6.23 -27.81 -15.60
C ASN A 281 5.87 -29.26 -15.25
N ASN A 282 5.13 -29.44 -14.16
CA ASN A 282 4.69 -30.76 -13.67
C ASN A 282 3.46 -31.30 -14.41
N ALA A 283 2.77 -30.48 -15.21
CA ALA A 283 1.61 -30.91 -15.97
C ALA A 283 2.01 -31.80 -17.17
N LYS A 284 1.11 -32.74 -17.52
CA LYS A 284 1.22 -33.51 -18.77
C LYS A 284 1.07 -32.57 -19.96
N MET A 285 1.56 -32.98 -21.14
CA MET A 285 1.52 -32.14 -22.34
C MET A 285 0.10 -31.62 -22.67
N ILE A 286 -0.91 -32.48 -22.55
CA ILE A 286 -2.31 -32.10 -22.79
C ILE A 286 -2.80 -31.02 -21.82
N ASP A 287 -2.37 -31.08 -20.56
CA ASP A 287 -2.74 -30.11 -19.53
C ASP A 287 -1.94 -28.80 -19.66
N LYS A 288 -0.68 -28.87 -20.10
CA LYS A 288 0.11 -27.70 -20.50
C LYS A 288 -0.58 -26.90 -21.60
N ILE A 289 -1.09 -27.61 -22.61
CA ILE A 289 -1.86 -26.99 -23.70
C ILE A 289 -3.13 -26.33 -23.15
N LYS A 290 -3.90 -27.02 -22.30
CA LYS A 290 -5.10 -26.46 -21.65
C LYS A 290 -4.82 -25.20 -20.84
N LEU A 291 -3.68 -25.14 -20.14
CA LEU A 291 -3.26 -23.95 -19.40
C LEU A 291 -3.00 -22.75 -20.31
N ILE A 292 -2.50 -22.98 -21.53
CA ILE A 292 -2.30 -21.94 -22.54
C ILE A 292 -3.63 -21.56 -23.20
N GLU A 293 -4.47 -22.54 -23.55
CA GLU A 293 -5.82 -22.33 -24.10
C GLU A 293 -6.68 -21.47 -23.15
N ASP A 294 -6.60 -21.70 -21.84
CA ASP A 294 -7.28 -20.88 -20.82
C ASP A 294 -6.91 -19.38 -20.88
N MET A 295 -5.71 -19.06 -21.36
CA MET A 295 -5.20 -17.68 -21.40
C MET A 295 -5.57 -16.96 -22.69
N ILE A 296 -5.74 -17.68 -23.82
CA ILE A 296 -6.04 -17.08 -25.14
C ILE A 296 -7.28 -16.17 -25.11
N PRO A 297 -8.40 -16.54 -24.45
CA PRO A 297 -9.58 -15.67 -24.32
C PRO A 297 -9.32 -14.34 -23.63
N GLN A 298 -8.34 -14.26 -22.72
CA GLN A 298 -8.00 -13.01 -22.04
C GLN A 298 -7.46 -11.96 -23.01
N TYR A 299 -6.89 -12.38 -24.14
CA TYR A 299 -6.42 -11.50 -25.21
C TYR A 299 -7.50 -11.17 -26.25
N GLY A 300 -8.72 -11.71 -26.07
CA GLY A 300 -9.86 -11.48 -26.95
C GLY A 300 -9.87 -12.34 -28.22
N TYR A 301 -9.18 -13.47 -28.19
CA TYR A 301 -9.25 -14.54 -29.19
C TYR A 301 -10.13 -15.68 -28.67
N SER A 302 -10.56 -16.59 -29.54
CA SER A 302 -11.31 -17.79 -29.13
C SER A 302 -10.36 -18.97 -28.96
N ALA A 303 -10.59 -19.79 -27.94
CA ALA A 303 -9.89 -21.06 -27.75
C ALA A 303 -10.83 -22.09 -27.12
N LYS A 304 -10.61 -23.37 -27.44
CA LYS A 304 -11.30 -24.48 -26.78
C LYS A 304 -10.34 -25.10 -25.78
N LYS A 305 -10.79 -25.32 -24.54
CA LYS A 305 -9.97 -25.96 -23.50
C LYS A 305 -10.01 -27.49 -23.63
N ASP A 306 -9.62 -28.01 -24.79
CA ASP A 306 -9.64 -29.45 -25.08
C ASP A 306 -8.25 -30.11 -25.04
N GLY A 307 -7.19 -29.31 -24.99
CA GLY A 307 -5.80 -29.77 -24.93
C GLY A 307 -5.20 -30.12 -26.30
N ASN A 308 -5.88 -29.76 -27.40
CA ASN A 308 -5.44 -29.99 -28.76
C ASN A 308 -5.31 -28.66 -29.50
N ILE A 309 -4.11 -28.09 -29.47
CA ILE A 309 -3.87 -26.77 -30.05
C ILE A 309 -4.10 -26.75 -31.57
N THR A 310 -5.05 -25.92 -31.99
CA THR A 310 -5.42 -25.73 -33.40
C THR A 310 -4.48 -24.78 -34.13
N LYS A 311 -4.56 -24.75 -35.48
CA LYS A 311 -3.78 -23.81 -36.30
C LYS A 311 -4.20 -22.36 -36.03
N GLU A 312 -5.48 -22.14 -35.78
CA GLU A 312 -6.07 -20.85 -35.42
C GLU A 312 -5.52 -20.34 -34.09
N GLU A 313 -5.44 -21.21 -33.07
CA GLU A 313 -4.87 -20.88 -31.76
C GLU A 313 -3.36 -20.59 -31.86
N LEU A 314 -2.59 -21.38 -32.62
CA LEU A 314 -1.18 -21.09 -32.87
C LEU A 314 -0.96 -19.73 -33.55
N LYS A 315 -1.82 -19.37 -34.50
CA LYS A 315 -1.79 -18.05 -35.15
C LYS A 315 -2.13 -16.93 -34.17
N ALA A 316 -3.11 -17.14 -33.28
CA ALA A 316 -3.44 -16.20 -32.22
C ALA A 316 -2.26 -16.00 -31.26
N LEU A 317 -1.62 -17.08 -30.79
CA LEU A 317 -0.46 -17.02 -29.92
C LEU A 317 0.73 -16.27 -30.55
N SER A 318 1.01 -16.51 -31.84
CA SER A 318 2.06 -15.75 -32.55
C SER A 318 1.72 -14.26 -32.68
N THR A 319 0.44 -13.92 -32.82
CA THR A 319 0.01 -12.51 -32.86
C THR A 319 0.18 -11.87 -31.49
N ILE A 320 -0.24 -12.54 -30.41
CA ILE A 320 -0.08 -12.08 -29.03
C ILE A 320 1.41 -11.85 -28.70
N GLN A 321 2.25 -12.83 -29.03
CA GLN A 321 3.70 -12.78 -28.82
C GLN A 321 4.32 -11.51 -29.44
N LYS A 322 3.92 -11.16 -30.67
CA LYS A 322 4.38 -9.95 -31.36
C LYS A 322 3.78 -8.67 -30.80
N GLU A 323 2.49 -8.66 -30.46
CA GLU A 323 1.80 -7.47 -29.95
C GLU A 323 2.31 -7.05 -28.57
N TYR A 324 2.70 -8.02 -27.74
CA TYR A 324 3.16 -7.80 -26.37
C TYR A 324 4.68 -7.92 -26.21
N ASN A 325 5.43 -8.04 -27.31
CA ASN A 325 6.90 -8.10 -27.34
C ASN A 325 7.49 -9.17 -26.41
N PHE A 326 6.95 -10.39 -26.49
CA PHE A 326 7.44 -11.55 -25.73
C PHE A 326 8.89 -11.86 -26.11
N LYS A 327 9.74 -12.14 -25.12
CA LYS A 327 11.15 -12.47 -25.34
C LYS A 327 11.30 -13.89 -25.87
N THR A 328 10.46 -14.80 -25.41
CA THR A 328 10.53 -16.20 -25.81
C THR A 328 9.89 -16.41 -27.18
N LYS A 329 10.58 -17.14 -28.06
CA LYS A 329 10.08 -17.50 -29.40
C LYS A 329 9.29 -18.81 -29.42
N MET A 330 9.55 -19.69 -28.46
CA MET A 330 8.99 -21.05 -28.44
C MET A 330 7.64 -21.07 -27.73
N THR A 331 6.59 -21.44 -28.45
CA THR A 331 5.27 -21.69 -27.88
C THR A 331 5.30 -22.96 -27.02
N LEU A 332 4.34 -23.09 -26.09
CA LEU A 332 4.19 -24.26 -25.21
C LEU A 332 5.35 -24.51 -24.22
N THR A 333 6.15 -23.47 -23.92
CA THR A 333 7.19 -23.50 -22.89
C THR A 333 6.73 -22.80 -21.61
N SER A 334 7.38 -23.08 -20.47
CA SER A 334 7.09 -22.41 -19.20
C SER A 334 7.29 -20.89 -19.31
N ASP A 335 8.36 -20.46 -19.98
CA ASP A 335 8.65 -19.04 -20.20
C ASP A 335 7.56 -18.37 -21.03
N PHE A 336 7.05 -19.04 -22.06
CA PHE A 336 5.94 -18.53 -22.86
C PHE A 336 4.67 -18.40 -22.02
N TYR A 337 4.34 -19.42 -21.23
CA TYR A 337 3.19 -19.39 -20.33
C TYR A 337 3.30 -18.26 -19.29
N LYS A 338 4.50 -18.05 -18.75
CA LYS A 338 4.82 -16.95 -17.82
C LYS A 338 4.55 -15.58 -18.45
N GLU A 339 5.10 -15.32 -19.65
CA GLU A 339 4.89 -14.05 -20.36
C GLU A 339 3.41 -13.83 -20.72
N LEU A 340 2.71 -14.90 -21.10
CA LEU A 340 1.28 -14.89 -21.37
C LEU A 340 0.47 -14.55 -20.11
N TYR A 341 0.84 -15.09 -18.95
CA TYR A 341 0.15 -14.78 -17.71
C TYR A 341 0.40 -13.34 -17.24
N ILE A 342 1.66 -12.90 -17.26
CA ILE A 342 2.07 -11.56 -16.83
C ILE A 342 1.49 -10.48 -17.75
N SER A 343 1.40 -10.73 -19.05
CA SER A 343 0.96 -9.71 -20.03
C SER A 343 -0.55 -9.71 -20.28
N ALA A 344 -1.30 -10.67 -19.74
CA ALA A 344 -2.73 -10.79 -19.98
C ALA A 344 -3.51 -9.50 -19.65
N PRO A 345 -4.29 -8.95 -20.59
CA PRO A 345 -5.11 -7.76 -20.35
C PRO A 345 -6.44 -8.18 -19.70
N ILE A 346 -6.43 -8.44 -18.40
CA ILE A 346 -7.55 -9.11 -17.71
C ILE A 346 -8.80 -8.23 -17.61
N PHE A 347 -8.65 -6.90 -17.62
CA PHE A 347 -9.78 -5.98 -17.49
C PHE A 347 -10.24 -5.41 -18.85
N PRO A 348 -11.56 -5.37 -19.16
CA PRO A 348 -12.09 -4.97 -20.47
C PRO A 348 -11.66 -3.58 -20.95
N LYS A 349 -11.41 -2.64 -20.04
CA LYS A 349 -10.89 -1.30 -20.35
C LYS A 349 -9.48 -1.37 -20.93
N ALA A 350 -8.61 -2.21 -20.35
CA ALA A 350 -7.28 -2.49 -20.85
C ALA A 350 -7.31 -3.19 -22.23
N ILE A 351 -8.27 -4.09 -22.47
CA ILE A 351 -8.47 -4.70 -23.80
C ILE A 351 -8.84 -3.63 -24.85
N LYS A 352 -9.77 -2.72 -24.54
CA LYS A 352 -10.17 -1.64 -25.46
C LYS A 352 -9.04 -0.63 -25.70
N GLU A 353 -8.28 -0.28 -24.67
CA GLU A 353 -7.15 0.65 -24.77
C GLU A 353 -5.95 0.06 -25.50
N ASN A 354 -5.61 -1.21 -25.25
CA ASN A 354 -4.57 -1.92 -26.00
C ASN A 354 -4.96 -2.04 -27.47
N ARG A 355 -6.21 -2.39 -27.80
CA ARG A 355 -6.69 -2.42 -29.18
C ARG A 355 -6.57 -1.04 -29.87
N LYS A 356 -6.86 0.06 -29.16
CA LYS A 356 -6.68 1.44 -29.68
C LYS A 356 -5.21 1.83 -29.84
N LYS A 357 -4.33 1.43 -28.92
CA LYS A 357 -2.88 1.68 -29.05
C LYS A 357 -2.27 0.88 -30.21
N ILE A 358 -2.67 -0.38 -30.34
CA ILE A 358 -2.21 -1.28 -31.41
C ILE A 358 -2.71 -0.82 -32.77
N SER A 359 -3.98 -0.39 -32.89
CA SER A 359 -4.49 0.16 -34.15
C SER A 359 -3.76 1.44 -34.56
N LYS A 360 -3.44 2.34 -33.62
CA LYS A 360 -2.62 3.53 -33.88
C LYS A 360 -1.17 3.20 -34.26
N ALA A 361 -0.57 2.19 -33.61
CA ALA A 361 0.80 1.75 -33.92
C ALA A 361 0.89 1.07 -35.29
N ARG A 362 -0.14 0.32 -35.70
CA ARG A 362 -0.26 -0.24 -37.05
C ARG A 362 -0.43 0.86 -38.10
N ALA A 363 -1.30 1.85 -37.86
CA ALA A 363 -1.50 2.97 -38.77
C ALA A 363 -0.23 3.82 -39.00
N LYS A 364 0.65 3.92 -38.00
CA LYS A 364 1.94 4.61 -38.10
C LYS A 364 3.04 3.83 -38.84
N LYS A 365 2.89 2.51 -39.05
CA LYS A 365 3.85 1.69 -39.80
C LYS A 365 3.51 1.56 -41.28
N THR A 366 2.35 2.08 -41.70
CA THR A 366 1.86 2.04 -43.09
C THR A 366 2.04 3.38 -43.81
N ILE A 367 2.72 4.33 -43.17
CA ILE A 367 3.24 5.59 -43.73
C ILE A 367 4.76 5.47 -43.63
#